data_AF-A0A0F7LJU9-F1
#
_entry.id   AF-A0A0F7LJU9-F1
#
_cell.length_a   1.000
_cell.length_b   1.000
_cell.length_c   1.000
_cell.angle_alpha   90.00
_cell.angle_beta   90.00
_cell.angle_gamma   90.00
#
_symmetry.space_group_name_H-M   'P 1'
#
loop_
_entity.id
_entity.type
_entity.pdbx_description
1 polymer ?
#
loop_
_entity_poly.entity_id
_entity_poly.type
_entity_poly.pdbx_seq_one_letter_code
_entity_poly.pdbx_strand_id
1 'polypeptide(L)'
;MNTDTYLFLNSENIKYNDQLHKAYTGYPQSISNDWPNLPVEFQRQIDDIVNLNGSLYFFKGSQYLKFDIAKAQVSDGPKPIVEGWPGLKGTEFENGIDAAIEWVDTKQDIVCFFKGYDCIDYTVSSHKINKKTISARWGTTGKYAAFNANLDAVVLWKSIASQFIYFFKDSNYIRYNTKLNAIDGGPRLTRSGWPGVSFHKIQAAVSVNTDLLGSKRGNNNGGCGGTCGTNDTGKHCFQLPQSIRFGLIAYNNTNIQQTVKVYIDDLLVDTLTGKGENNLTATKAYTSGTGKVCIEITGDGKPCKLCYFDNILDGKPGIATIGAENGTKDNYNDCVVMLNWPLV
;
A
#
# COMPACT_ATOMS: atom_id res chain seq x y z
N MET A 1 -3.13 -4.95 12.88
CA MET A 1 -2.82 -4.01 11.78
C MET A 1 -1.59 -4.55 11.09
N ASN A 2 -1.65 -4.76 9.77
CA ASN A 2 -0.48 -5.08 8.99
C ASN A 2 0.34 -3.80 8.83
N THR A 3 1.44 -3.72 9.57
CA THR A 3 2.36 -2.58 9.51
C THR A 3 3.70 -3.10 9.04
N ASP A 4 4.28 -2.41 8.07
CA ASP A 4 5.67 -2.64 7.68
C ASP A 4 6.46 -1.37 7.96
N THR A 5 7.68 -1.56 8.47
CA THR A 5 8.65 -0.49 8.68
C THR A 5 9.59 -0.42 7.49
N TYR A 6 9.71 0.76 6.89
CA TYR A 6 10.69 1.04 5.85
C TYR A 6 11.89 1.72 6.50
N LEU A 7 13.07 1.15 6.29
CA LEU A 7 14.35 1.66 6.77
C LEU A 7 15.15 2.13 5.56
N PHE A 8 15.68 3.34 5.58
CA PHE A 8 16.34 3.96 4.43
C PHE A 8 17.83 4.18 4.70
N LEU A 9 18.63 4.04 3.65
CA LEU A 9 20.05 4.40 3.64
C LEU A 9 20.47 4.80 2.23
N ASN A 10 21.02 6.00 2.07
CA ASN A 10 21.39 6.54 0.77
C ASN A 10 20.21 6.51 -0.23
N SER A 11 20.32 5.76 -1.32
CA SER A 11 19.30 5.58 -2.37
C SER A 11 18.54 4.26 -2.25
N GLU A 12 18.70 3.54 -1.14
CA GLU A 12 18.10 2.23 -0.94
C GLU A 12 17.20 2.22 0.31
N ASN A 13 16.27 1.28 0.33
CA ASN A 13 15.51 0.96 1.53
C ASN A 13 15.42 -0.55 1.78
N ILE A 14 15.10 -0.90 3.01
CA ILE A 14 14.71 -2.25 3.46
C ILE A 14 13.28 -2.16 3.97
N LYS A 15 12.42 -3.06 3.50
CA LYS A 15 11.08 -3.26 4.06
C LYS A 15 11.13 -4.34 5.13
N TYR A 16 10.62 -4.03 6.31
CA TYR A 16 10.64 -4.88 7.49
C TYR A 16 9.22 -5.21 7.92
N ASN A 17 8.92 -6.51 8.03
CA ASN A 17 7.62 -6.97 8.49
C ASN A 17 7.57 -6.89 10.02
N ASP A 18 6.73 -6.00 10.55
CA ASP A 18 6.65 -5.77 11.99
C ASP A 18 6.03 -6.97 12.71
N GLN A 19 5.07 -7.65 12.09
CA GLN A 19 4.41 -8.81 12.71
C GLN A 19 5.32 -10.04 12.79
N LEU A 20 6.09 -10.30 11.73
CA LEU A 20 7.00 -11.44 11.62
C LEU A 20 8.39 -11.13 12.20
N HIS A 21 8.65 -9.87 12.58
CA HIS A 21 9.94 -9.41 13.09
C HIS A 21 11.11 -9.79 12.18
N LYS A 22 10.96 -9.53 10.87
CA LYS A 22 11.99 -9.86 9.87
C LYS A 22 11.90 -8.97 8.63
N ALA A 23 13.05 -8.65 8.05
CA ALA A 23 13.11 -8.06 6.72
C ALA A 23 12.57 -8.99 5.63
N TYR A 24 11.90 -8.43 4.62
CA TYR A 24 11.50 -9.18 3.43
C TYR A 24 12.74 -9.60 2.62
N THR A 25 12.61 -10.69 1.86
CA THR A 25 13.65 -11.11 0.89
C THR A 25 13.69 -10.16 -0.31
N GLY A 26 14.85 -10.02 -0.95
CA GLY A 26 15.04 -9.10 -2.09
C GLY A 26 15.42 -7.67 -1.70
N TYR A 27 15.71 -7.45 -0.41
CA TYR A 27 16.16 -6.17 0.15
C TYR A 27 17.64 -6.23 0.56
N PRO A 28 18.37 -5.09 0.56
CA PRO A 28 17.91 -3.75 0.20
C PRO A 28 17.63 -3.62 -1.30
N GLN A 29 16.79 -2.65 -1.66
CA GLN A 29 16.52 -2.28 -3.06
C GLN A 29 16.43 -0.77 -3.21
N SER A 30 16.44 -0.29 -4.46
CA SER A 30 16.28 1.14 -4.77
C SER A 30 14.98 1.70 -4.17
N ILE A 31 15.05 2.90 -3.60
CA ILE A 31 13.88 3.63 -3.10
C ILE A 31 12.82 3.79 -4.19
N SER A 32 13.24 3.97 -5.45
CA SER A 32 12.34 4.10 -6.60
C SER A 32 11.44 2.86 -6.83
N ASN A 33 11.82 1.68 -6.34
CA ASN A 33 11.03 0.47 -6.53
C ASN A 33 9.83 0.43 -5.58
N ASP A 34 10.02 0.79 -4.30
CA ASP A 34 8.93 0.85 -3.31
C ASP A 34 8.18 2.18 -3.37
N TRP A 35 8.85 3.25 -3.78
CA TRP A 35 8.36 4.63 -3.77
C TRP A 35 8.50 5.30 -5.16
N PRO A 36 7.94 4.73 -6.23
CA PRO A 36 8.16 5.20 -7.61
C PRO A 36 7.63 6.61 -7.86
N ASN A 37 6.67 7.07 -7.06
CA ASN A 37 6.06 8.39 -7.19
C ASN A 37 6.73 9.47 -6.32
N LEU A 38 7.86 9.16 -5.66
CA LEU A 38 8.73 10.20 -5.11
C LEU A 38 9.52 10.85 -6.24
N PRO A 39 9.74 12.17 -6.22
CA PRO A 39 10.60 12.82 -7.18
C PRO A 39 12.06 12.40 -6.94
N VAL A 40 12.88 12.43 -7.99
CA VAL A 40 14.25 11.86 -8.00
C VAL A 40 15.12 12.39 -6.86
N GLU A 41 14.96 13.66 -6.49
CA GLU A 41 15.68 14.29 -5.39
C GLU A 41 15.30 13.74 -4.01
N PHE A 42 14.11 13.18 -3.83
CA PHE A 42 13.68 12.48 -2.61
C PHE A 42 13.85 10.95 -2.68
N GLN A 43 14.40 10.41 -3.76
CA GLN A 43 14.75 8.98 -3.88
C GLN A 43 16.15 8.66 -3.35
N ARG A 44 16.80 9.61 -2.67
CA ARG A 44 18.11 9.44 -2.03
C ARG A 44 18.33 10.45 -0.93
N GLN A 45 19.12 10.08 0.08
CA GLN A 45 19.55 10.99 1.14
C GLN A 45 18.35 11.69 1.81
N ILE A 46 17.33 10.90 2.17
CA ILE A 46 16.18 11.36 2.96
C ILE A 46 16.68 11.53 4.40
N ASP A 47 16.38 12.67 5.02
CA ASP A 47 16.81 12.95 6.39
C ASP A 47 15.93 12.21 7.40
N ASP A 48 14.60 12.35 7.33
CA ASP A 48 13.68 11.42 8.00
C ASP A 48 12.26 11.53 7.44
N ILE A 49 11.33 10.71 7.96
CA ILE A 49 9.95 10.62 7.48
C ILE A 49 8.98 10.48 8.64
N VAL A 50 7.93 11.32 8.66
CA VAL A 50 6.87 11.25 9.68
C VAL A 50 5.59 10.70 9.06
N ASN A 51 4.92 9.76 9.75
CA ASN A 51 3.59 9.29 9.37
C ASN A 51 2.52 10.00 10.19
N LEU A 52 1.76 10.88 9.55
CA LEU A 52 0.79 11.76 10.21
C LEU A 52 -0.50 11.86 9.39
N ASN A 53 -1.63 11.49 10.02
CA ASN A 53 -2.98 11.67 9.49
C ASN A 53 -3.17 11.17 8.04
N GLY A 54 -2.66 9.97 7.74
CA GLY A 54 -2.79 9.34 6.41
C GLY A 54 -1.81 9.87 5.36
N SER A 55 -0.86 10.70 5.75
CA SER A 55 0.20 11.23 4.89
C SER A 55 1.58 10.91 5.47
N LEU A 56 2.56 10.73 4.60
CA LEU A 56 3.97 10.72 4.98
C LEU A 56 4.58 12.09 4.65
N TYR A 57 5.35 12.64 5.57
CA TYR A 57 6.09 13.87 5.36
C TYR A 57 7.57 13.51 5.29
N PHE A 58 8.15 13.58 4.09
CA PHE A 58 9.56 13.31 3.88
C PHE A 58 10.34 14.61 4.04
N PHE A 59 11.46 14.58 4.75
CA PHE A 59 12.34 15.72 4.97
C PHE A 59 13.69 15.51 4.29
N LYS A 60 14.26 16.57 3.72
CA LYS A 60 15.58 16.57 3.11
C LYS A 60 16.15 17.98 3.04
N GLY A 61 17.28 18.24 3.70
CA GLY A 61 17.84 19.57 3.85
C GLY A 61 16.77 20.55 4.36
N SER A 62 16.70 21.74 3.79
CA SER A 62 15.68 22.73 4.15
C SER A 62 14.29 22.46 3.56
N GLN A 63 14.05 21.30 2.93
CA GLN A 63 12.81 20.99 2.22
C GLN A 63 12.03 19.83 2.85
N TYR A 64 10.73 19.83 2.61
CA TYR A 64 9.85 18.69 2.84
C TYR A 64 8.95 18.44 1.63
N LEU A 65 8.40 17.24 1.53
CA LEU A 65 7.25 16.93 0.68
C LEU A 65 6.21 16.13 1.46
N LYS A 66 4.97 16.15 0.97
CA LYS A 66 3.85 15.40 1.53
C LYS A 66 3.37 14.34 0.56
N PHE A 67 3.41 13.09 1.00
CA PHE A 67 3.00 11.92 0.24
C PHE A 67 1.70 11.33 0.80
N ASP A 68 0.68 11.18 -0.03
CA ASP A 68 -0.59 10.55 0.36
C ASP A 68 -0.41 9.04 0.41
N ILE A 69 -0.61 8.42 1.59
CA ILE A 69 -0.41 6.98 1.77
C ILE A 69 -1.39 6.19 0.92
N ALA A 70 -2.67 6.58 0.91
CA ALA A 70 -3.72 5.84 0.23
C ALA A 70 -3.56 5.89 -1.29
N LYS A 71 -3.25 7.07 -1.84
CA LYS A 71 -3.00 7.24 -3.28
C LYS A 71 -1.60 6.79 -3.69
N ALA A 72 -0.70 6.65 -2.71
CA ALA A 72 0.72 6.36 -2.88
C ALA A 72 1.41 7.30 -3.88
N GLN A 73 1.20 8.61 -3.73
CA GLN A 73 1.80 9.63 -4.58
C GLN A 73 2.05 10.91 -3.80
N VAL A 74 2.95 11.75 -4.31
CA VAL A 74 3.15 13.11 -3.78
C VAL A 74 1.87 13.92 -3.97
N SER A 75 1.46 14.61 -2.91
CA SER A 75 0.26 15.45 -2.83
C SER A 75 0.59 16.93 -2.64
N ASP A 76 1.79 17.24 -2.12
CA ASP A 76 2.30 18.59 -1.98
C ASP A 76 3.83 18.59 -1.86
N GLY A 77 4.47 19.69 -2.23
CA GLY A 77 5.93 19.85 -2.23
C GLY A 77 6.63 19.23 -3.44
N PRO A 78 7.98 19.30 -3.50
CA PRO A 78 8.86 19.80 -2.44
C PRO A 78 8.77 21.30 -2.18
N LYS A 79 8.81 21.70 -0.91
CA LYS A 79 8.76 23.10 -0.46
C LYS A 79 9.65 23.31 0.78
N PRO A 80 10.05 24.55 1.11
CA PRO A 80 10.72 24.84 2.37
C PRO A 80 9.97 24.30 3.59
N ILE A 81 10.69 23.73 4.57
CA ILE A 81 10.11 23.16 5.80
C ILE A 81 9.13 24.15 6.47
N VAL A 82 9.51 25.42 6.55
CA VAL A 82 8.72 26.47 7.21
C VAL A 82 7.37 26.77 6.55
N GLU A 83 7.14 26.33 5.30
CA GLU A 83 5.82 26.48 4.66
C GLU A 83 4.79 25.49 5.21
N GLY A 84 5.20 24.24 5.47
CA GLY A 84 4.34 23.22 6.09
C GLY A 84 4.39 23.23 7.61
N TRP A 85 5.50 23.73 8.17
CA TRP A 85 5.83 23.66 9.59
C TRP A 85 6.24 25.05 10.11
N PRO A 86 5.36 26.07 10.03
CA PRO A 86 5.72 27.47 10.29
C PRO A 86 6.28 27.75 11.68
N GLY A 87 5.87 26.98 12.69
CA GLY A 87 6.44 27.04 14.04
C GLY A 87 7.95 26.75 14.12
N LEU A 88 8.56 26.15 13.09
CA LEU A 88 10.00 25.89 13.02
C LEU A 88 10.81 27.08 12.49
N LYS A 89 10.15 28.15 12.01
CA LYS A 89 10.82 29.33 11.45
C LYS A 89 11.72 30.00 12.50
N GLY A 90 12.95 30.31 12.12
CA GLY A 90 13.96 30.92 13.01
C GLY A 90 14.56 29.95 14.02
N THR A 91 14.28 28.64 13.90
CA THR A 91 14.92 27.59 14.68
C THR A 91 15.94 26.85 13.81
N GLU A 92 16.84 26.08 14.43
CA GLU A 92 17.79 25.24 13.71
C GLU A 92 17.15 24.19 12.80
N PHE A 93 15.87 23.85 13.04
CA PHE A 93 15.11 22.86 12.30
C PHE A 93 14.61 23.35 10.94
N GLU A 94 14.63 24.66 10.67
CA GLU A 94 14.15 25.22 9.40
C GLU A 94 15.00 24.78 8.20
N ASN A 95 16.27 24.42 8.46
CA ASN A 95 17.26 24.05 7.45
C ASN A 95 17.59 22.55 7.43
N GLY A 96 16.80 21.73 8.13
CA GLY A 96 16.90 20.28 8.11
C GLY A 96 16.65 19.63 9.45
N ILE A 97 16.29 18.37 9.41
CA ILE A 97 15.88 17.55 10.55
C ILE A 97 16.84 16.38 10.63
N ASP A 98 17.28 15.97 11.82
CA ASP A 98 18.15 14.78 11.93
C ASP A 98 17.30 13.51 12.07
N ALA A 99 16.19 13.61 12.81
CA ALA A 99 15.18 12.56 12.90
C ALA A 99 13.82 13.16 13.27
N ALA A 100 12.73 12.42 13.04
CA ALA A 100 11.40 12.83 13.47
C ALA A 100 10.44 11.65 13.70
N ILE A 101 9.49 11.81 14.60
CA ILE A 101 8.41 10.82 14.81
C ILE A 101 7.08 11.47 15.07
N GLU A 102 6.00 10.79 14.69
CA GLU A 102 4.70 11.04 15.29
C GLU A 102 4.68 10.55 16.75
N TRP A 103 4.14 11.36 17.65
CA TRP A 103 3.96 10.95 19.03
C TRP A 103 2.68 10.12 19.20
N VAL A 104 2.75 9.14 20.09
CA VAL A 104 1.60 8.29 20.45
C VAL A 104 0.71 9.04 21.43
N ASP A 105 -0.16 9.89 20.91
CA ASP A 105 -1.34 10.33 21.63
C ASP A 105 -2.62 9.98 20.86
N THR A 106 -3.77 10.10 21.52
CA THR A 106 -5.06 9.76 20.93
C THR A 106 -5.48 10.72 19.80
N LYS A 107 -4.78 11.85 19.63
CA LYS A 107 -5.10 12.88 18.65
C LYS A 107 -4.13 12.88 17.46
N GLN A 108 -2.98 12.20 17.57
CA GLN A 108 -1.84 12.30 16.66
C GLN A 108 -1.50 13.77 16.32
N ASP A 109 -1.60 14.65 17.31
CA ASP A 109 -1.43 16.11 17.10
C ASP A 109 -0.02 16.58 17.42
N ILE A 110 0.87 15.67 17.84
CA ILE A 110 2.25 15.99 18.18
C ILE A 110 3.21 15.23 17.27
N VAL A 111 4.16 15.98 16.71
CA VAL A 111 5.35 15.45 16.04
C VAL A 111 6.57 15.87 16.86
N CYS A 112 7.47 14.93 17.13
CA CYS A 112 8.74 15.25 17.78
C CYS A 112 9.83 15.35 16.72
N PHE A 113 10.45 16.52 16.57
CA PHE A 113 11.60 16.74 15.70
C PHE A 113 12.89 16.69 16.50
N PHE A 114 13.96 16.13 15.93
CA PHE A 114 15.28 16.03 16.55
C PHE A 114 16.33 16.70 15.68
N LYS A 115 17.21 17.50 16.30
CA LYS A 115 18.35 18.11 15.64
C LYS A 115 19.46 18.44 16.62
N GLY A 116 20.68 18.01 16.35
CA GLY A 116 21.78 18.21 17.28
C GLY A 116 21.43 17.59 18.63
N TYR A 117 21.55 18.37 19.70
CA TYR A 117 21.19 17.97 21.08
C TYR A 117 19.73 18.24 21.44
N ASP A 118 18.98 18.89 20.57
CA ASP A 118 17.66 19.42 20.84
C ASP A 118 16.56 18.58 20.20
N CYS A 119 15.39 18.60 20.83
CA CYS A 119 14.15 18.12 20.24
C CYS A 119 13.01 19.11 20.48
N ILE A 120 12.07 19.14 19.56
CA ILE A 120 10.86 19.96 19.65
C ILE A 120 9.65 19.04 19.63
N ASP A 121 8.83 19.11 20.69
CA ASP A 121 7.45 18.63 20.61
C ASP A 121 6.64 19.71 19.85
N TYR A 122 6.26 19.42 18.61
CA TYR A 122 5.53 20.31 17.70
C TYR A 122 4.04 19.94 17.70
N THR A 123 3.18 20.88 18.06
CA THR A 123 1.72 20.70 17.99
C THR A 123 1.22 21.09 16.59
N VAL A 124 0.75 20.11 15.82
CA VAL A 124 0.38 20.27 14.41
C VAL A 124 -0.76 21.27 14.24
N SER A 125 -1.82 21.14 15.03
CA SER A 125 -3.02 21.98 14.93
C SER A 125 -2.79 23.47 15.19
N SER A 126 -1.78 23.83 16.00
CA SER A 126 -1.52 25.21 16.43
C SER A 126 -0.14 25.72 16.04
N HIS A 127 0.69 24.88 15.42
CA HIS A 127 2.08 25.14 15.09
C HIS A 127 2.95 25.60 16.29
N LYS A 128 2.52 25.29 17.52
CA LYS A 128 3.28 25.61 18.73
C LYS A 128 4.44 24.65 18.89
N ILE A 129 5.57 25.17 19.35
CA ILE A 129 6.77 24.41 19.65
C ILE A 129 7.04 24.39 21.15
N ASN A 130 7.48 23.23 21.67
CA ASN A 130 8.04 23.09 23.00
C ASN A 130 9.42 22.44 22.91
N LYS A 131 10.47 23.27 22.96
CA LYS A 131 11.86 22.87 22.80
C LYS A 131 12.44 22.33 24.11
N LYS A 132 13.16 21.20 24.03
CA LYS A 132 13.88 20.54 25.12
C LYS A 132 15.18 19.94 24.57
N THR A 133 16.11 19.58 25.45
CA THR A 133 17.19 18.69 25.04
C THR A 133 16.69 17.25 24.91
N ILE A 134 17.28 16.46 24.03
CA ILE A 134 16.92 15.05 23.83
C ILE A 134 17.06 14.28 25.15
N SER A 135 18.14 14.51 25.89
CA SER A 135 18.37 13.86 27.19
C SER A 135 17.30 14.20 28.23
N ALA A 136 16.84 15.46 28.29
CA ALA A 136 15.81 15.87 29.24
C ALA A 136 14.43 15.30 28.86
N ARG A 137 14.11 15.23 27.56
CA ARG A 137 12.81 14.72 27.10
C ARG A 137 12.70 13.20 27.18
N TRP A 138 13.78 12.49 26.86
CA TRP A 138 13.77 11.03 26.62
C TRP A 138 14.58 10.23 27.62
N GLY A 139 15.28 10.89 28.55
CA GLY A 139 16.09 10.21 29.57
C GLY A 139 17.32 9.50 29.01
N THR A 140 17.89 10.00 27.91
CA THR A 140 19.10 9.43 27.27
C THR A 140 20.37 9.81 28.05
N THR A 141 20.44 9.41 29.31
CA THR A 141 21.56 9.66 30.24
C THR A 141 22.31 8.37 30.59
N GLY A 142 23.45 8.49 31.26
CA GLY A 142 24.26 7.34 31.69
C GLY A 142 24.64 6.45 30.51
N LYS A 143 24.27 5.16 30.57
CA LYS A 143 24.56 4.19 29.50
C LYS A 143 23.90 4.51 28.15
N TYR A 144 22.94 5.44 28.10
CA TYR A 144 22.26 5.87 26.88
C TYR A 144 22.78 7.20 26.33
N ALA A 145 23.82 7.79 26.95
CA ALA A 145 24.31 9.13 26.62
C ALA A 145 24.72 9.32 25.15
N ALA A 146 25.10 8.24 24.44
CA ALA A 146 25.37 8.31 23.00
C ALA A 146 24.16 8.80 22.18
N PHE A 147 22.93 8.57 22.65
CA PHE A 147 21.69 8.93 21.96
C PHE A 147 21.14 10.31 22.38
N ASN A 148 21.97 11.18 22.97
CA ASN A 148 21.54 12.53 23.35
C ASN A 148 21.73 13.57 22.23
N ALA A 149 22.33 13.18 21.09
CA ALA A 149 22.51 14.07 19.96
C ALA A 149 22.66 13.36 18.61
N ASN A 150 22.37 14.11 17.53
CA ASN A 150 22.60 13.71 16.13
C ASN A 150 22.09 12.29 15.87
N LEU A 151 20.81 12.05 16.18
CA LEU A 151 20.18 10.75 15.93
C LEU A 151 20.13 10.53 14.42
N ASP A 152 20.37 9.31 13.95
CA ASP A 152 20.31 9.04 12.51
C ASP A 152 18.87 8.79 12.04
N ALA A 153 18.01 8.18 12.88
CA ALA A 153 16.60 7.98 12.57
C ALA A 153 15.83 7.66 13.86
N VAL A 154 14.54 7.96 13.90
CA VAL A 154 13.66 7.53 14.98
C VAL A 154 12.37 7.00 14.38
N VAL A 155 11.88 5.85 14.85
CA VAL A 155 10.65 5.26 14.32
C VAL A 155 9.70 4.82 15.42
N LEU A 156 8.43 5.16 15.25
CA LEU A 156 7.35 4.60 16.03
C LEU A 156 6.93 3.24 15.45
N TRP A 157 7.41 2.18 16.10
CA TRP A 157 7.08 0.81 15.75
C TRP A 157 5.81 0.35 16.47
N LYS A 158 4.79 -0.03 15.72
CA LYS A 158 3.45 -0.36 16.22
C LYS A 158 3.23 -1.87 16.17
N SER A 159 3.10 -2.52 17.33
CA SER A 159 2.59 -3.89 17.45
C SER A 159 1.19 -3.90 18.05
N ILE A 160 0.45 -4.96 17.76
CA ILE A 160 -0.87 -5.25 18.35
C ILE A 160 -0.80 -5.22 19.89
N ALA A 161 0.32 -5.62 20.49
CA ALA A 161 0.47 -5.70 21.94
C ALA A 161 0.99 -4.40 22.58
N SER A 162 1.84 -3.64 21.90
CA SER A 162 2.51 -2.44 22.44
C SER A 162 3.08 -1.56 21.34
N GLN A 163 3.34 -0.29 21.66
CA GLN A 163 4.01 0.65 20.77
C GLN A 163 5.38 0.97 21.35
N PHE A 164 6.40 0.93 20.51
CA PHE A 164 7.78 1.16 20.89
C PHE A 164 8.37 2.22 19.97
N ILE A 165 9.18 3.11 20.54
CA ILE A 165 9.94 4.08 19.75
C ILE A 165 11.39 3.59 19.74
N TYR A 166 11.93 3.40 18.55
CA TYR A 166 13.32 3.02 18.37
C TYR A 166 14.12 4.24 17.93
N PHE A 167 15.18 4.54 18.66
CA PHE A 167 16.14 5.58 18.32
C PHE A 167 17.36 4.90 17.73
N PHE A 168 17.70 5.22 16.49
CA PHE A 168 18.88 4.71 15.81
C PHE A 168 20.02 5.73 15.86
N LYS A 169 21.21 5.21 16.13
CA LYS A 169 22.44 5.98 16.05
C LYS A 169 23.61 5.08 15.71
N ASP A 170 24.33 5.44 14.66
CA ASP A 170 25.36 4.63 14.03
C ASP A 170 24.82 3.21 13.76
N SER A 171 25.53 2.18 14.21
CA SER A 171 25.10 0.78 14.07
C SER A 171 24.21 0.28 15.22
N ASN A 172 23.75 1.15 16.11
CA ASN A 172 23.04 0.77 17.33
C ASN A 172 21.65 1.40 17.43
N TYR A 173 20.83 0.83 18.31
CA TYR A 173 19.57 1.43 18.71
C TYR A 173 19.32 1.31 20.22
N ILE A 174 18.48 2.21 20.73
CA ILE A 174 17.76 2.06 22.01
C ILE A 174 16.25 2.00 21.75
N ARG A 175 15.52 1.38 22.67
CA ARG A 175 14.07 1.22 22.59
C ARG A 175 13.40 1.89 23.77
N TYR A 176 12.49 2.79 23.46
CA TYR A 176 11.59 3.43 24.41
C TYR A 176 10.22 2.76 24.37
N ASN A 177 9.74 2.37 25.53
CA ASN A 177 8.44 1.75 25.69
C ASN A 177 7.43 2.83 26.09
N THR A 178 6.46 3.11 25.20
CA THR A 178 5.52 4.22 25.42
C THR A 178 4.57 3.96 26.58
N LYS A 179 4.30 2.69 26.93
CA LYS A 179 3.48 2.32 28.10
C LYS A 179 4.24 2.53 29.41
N LEU A 180 5.52 2.16 29.44
CA LEU A 180 6.37 2.36 30.61
C LEU A 180 6.88 3.80 30.75
N ASN A 181 6.75 4.58 29.68
CA ASN A 181 7.32 5.92 29.56
C ASN A 181 8.82 5.94 29.93
N ALA A 182 9.57 4.96 29.43
CA ALA A 182 10.97 4.75 29.74
C ALA A 182 11.72 3.97 28.64
N ILE A 183 13.04 4.15 28.59
CA ILE A 183 13.94 3.32 27.78
C ILE A 183 14.07 1.95 28.45
N ASP A 184 13.59 0.89 27.78
CA ASP A 184 13.57 -0.48 28.30
C ASP A 184 14.48 -1.45 27.52
N GLY A 185 15.15 -0.97 26.47
CA GLY A 185 16.02 -1.78 25.64
C GLY A 185 17.18 -1.00 25.02
N GLY A 186 18.29 -1.69 24.78
CA GLY A 186 19.50 -1.12 24.20
C GLY A 186 20.51 -0.59 25.23
N PRO A 187 21.62 0.03 24.77
CA PRO A 187 22.05 0.07 23.37
C PRO A 187 22.33 -1.34 22.82
N ARG A 188 21.86 -1.64 21.61
CA ARG A 188 22.09 -2.92 20.93
C ARG A 188 22.41 -2.70 19.48
N LEU A 189 23.21 -3.58 18.88
CA LEU A 189 23.47 -3.56 17.45
C LEU A 189 22.16 -3.75 16.67
N THR A 190 21.92 -2.90 15.68
CA THR A 190 20.71 -2.93 14.85
C THR A 190 20.53 -4.30 14.19
N ARG A 191 21.58 -4.84 13.56
CA ARG A 191 21.56 -6.18 12.93
C ARG A 191 21.20 -7.34 13.87
N SER A 192 21.39 -7.17 15.19
CA SER A 192 21.06 -8.18 16.19
C SER A 192 19.62 -8.06 16.70
N GLY A 193 19.07 -6.84 16.70
CA GLY A 193 17.70 -6.58 17.15
C GLY A 193 16.65 -6.56 16.02
N TRP A 194 17.10 -6.39 14.78
CA TRP A 194 16.27 -6.31 13.58
C TRP A 194 16.72 -7.35 12.55
N PRO A 195 16.27 -8.61 12.66
CA PRO A 195 16.70 -9.70 11.79
C PRO A 195 16.47 -9.40 10.30
N GLY A 196 17.51 -9.61 9.50
CA GLY A 196 17.47 -9.37 8.05
C GLY A 196 17.73 -7.92 7.63
N VAL A 197 17.88 -6.98 8.58
CA VAL A 197 18.37 -5.63 8.28
C VAL A 197 19.88 -5.68 8.09
N SER A 198 20.33 -5.51 6.85
CA SER A 198 21.74 -5.59 6.45
C SER A 198 22.47 -4.24 6.46
N PHE A 199 21.74 -3.12 6.59
CA PHE A 199 22.34 -1.80 6.67
C PHE A 199 23.23 -1.64 7.91
N HIS A 200 24.39 -1.00 7.71
CA HIS A 200 25.33 -0.72 8.81
C HIS A 200 24.87 0.44 9.70
N LYS A 201 23.98 1.30 9.20
CA LYS A 201 23.26 2.35 9.92
C LYS A 201 21.89 2.59 9.28
N ILE A 202 20.94 3.15 10.04
CA ILE A 202 19.62 3.55 9.52
C ILE A 202 19.61 5.08 9.43
N GLN A 203 19.39 5.64 8.24
CA GLN A 203 19.43 7.08 8.00
C GLN A 203 18.04 7.74 8.06
N ALA A 204 16.98 6.98 7.85
CA ALA A 204 15.61 7.43 8.02
C ALA A 204 14.73 6.19 8.22
N ALA A 205 13.59 6.34 8.89
CA ALA A 205 12.69 5.22 9.11
C ALA A 205 11.24 5.63 9.28
N VAL A 206 10.32 4.84 8.74
CA VAL A 206 8.88 5.06 8.96
C VAL A 206 8.09 3.76 8.95
N SER A 207 7.15 3.63 9.87
CA SER A 207 6.18 2.52 9.89
C SER A 207 4.89 2.93 9.17
N VAL A 208 4.43 2.09 8.25
CA VAL A 208 3.25 2.36 7.41
C VAL A 208 2.29 1.19 7.46
N ASN A 209 0.99 1.48 7.59
CA ASN A 209 -0.04 0.47 7.42
C ASN A 209 -0.10 0.05 5.95
N THR A 210 0.27 -1.20 5.67
CA THR A 210 0.37 -1.72 4.31
C THR A 210 -0.98 -1.94 3.65
N ASP A 211 -2.04 -2.13 4.44
CA ASP A 211 -3.39 -2.26 3.91
C ASP A 211 -3.90 -0.92 3.36
N LEU A 212 -3.35 0.20 3.84
CA LEU A 212 -3.67 1.55 3.35
C LEU A 212 -2.76 2.00 2.22
N LEU A 213 -1.48 1.63 2.24
CA LEU A 213 -0.49 2.09 1.26
C LEU A 213 -0.90 1.70 -0.16
N GLY A 214 -1.28 2.70 -0.96
CA GLY A 214 -1.72 2.49 -2.33
C GLY A 214 -3.12 1.88 -2.49
N SER A 215 -3.89 1.77 -1.41
CA SER A 215 -5.29 1.27 -1.43
C SER A 215 -6.22 2.06 -2.36
N LYS A 216 -5.84 3.28 -2.71
CA LYS A 216 -6.53 4.19 -3.64
C LYS A 216 -5.62 4.63 -4.81
N ARG A 217 -4.56 3.88 -5.14
CA ARG A 217 -3.79 4.09 -6.37
C ARG A 217 -4.76 4.07 -7.55
N GLY A 218 -4.78 5.15 -8.33
CA GLY A 218 -5.71 5.27 -9.45
C GLY A 218 -7.17 5.56 -9.07
N ASN A 219 -7.45 6.22 -7.94
CA ASN A 219 -8.74 6.92 -7.78
C ASN A 219 -8.70 8.34 -8.39
N ASN A 220 -8.09 8.42 -9.56
CA ASN A 220 -8.77 8.77 -10.81
C ASN A 220 -8.60 7.54 -11.76
N ASN A 221 -9.59 6.63 -11.80
CA ASN A 221 -9.71 5.41 -12.66
C ASN A 221 -8.47 4.54 -12.98
N GLY A 222 -7.99 3.70 -12.05
CA GLY A 222 -6.95 2.69 -12.35
C GLY A 222 -6.32 2.00 -11.14
N GLY A 223 -7.12 1.37 -10.27
CA GLY A 223 -6.62 0.43 -9.27
C GLY A 223 -6.52 -0.99 -9.84
N CYS A 224 -6.09 -1.98 -9.03
CA CYS A 224 -6.40 -3.40 -9.26
C CYS A 224 -7.92 -3.69 -9.12
N GLY A 225 -8.76 -2.69 -9.40
CA GLY A 225 -10.21 -2.78 -9.35
C GLY A 225 -10.67 -3.44 -10.62
N GLY A 226 -11.36 -4.56 -10.46
CA GLY A 226 -12.16 -5.08 -11.55
C GLY A 226 -13.38 -4.19 -11.78
N THR A 227 -13.91 -4.19 -12.99
CA THR A 227 -15.24 -3.65 -13.25
C THR A 227 -16.24 -4.61 -12.61
N CYS A 228 -17.21 -4.10 -11.87
CA CYS A 228 -18.39 -4.88 -11.50
C CYS A 228 -19.65 -4.10 -11.86
N GLY A 229 -20.71 -4.81 -12.20
CA GLY A 229 -21.97 -4.16 -12.54
C GLY A 229 -23.05 -5.16 -12.89
N THR A 230 -24.20 -4.64 -13.27
CA THR A 230 -25.33 -5.41 -13.77
C THR A 230 -25.66 -5.02 -15.21
N ASN A 231 -26.29 -5.93 -15.95
CA ASN A 231 -26.70 -5.70 -17.33
C ASN A 231 -27.92 -6.56 -17.69
N ASP A 232 -29.01 -5.92 -18.11
CA ASP A 232 -30.28 -6.60 -18.44
C ASP A 232 -30.43 -6.95 -19.93
N THR A 233 -29.42 -6.65 -20.75
CA THR A 233 -29.39 -7.00 -22.19
C THR A 233 -28.94 -8.43 -22.45
N GLY A 234 -28.52 -9.17 -21.41
CA GLY A 234 -27.98 -10.51 -21.54
C GLY A 234 -26.58 -10.59 -22.15
N LYS A 235 -25.89 -9.48 -22.42
CA LYS A 235 -24.56 -9.49 -23.05
C LYS A 235 -23.58 -8.55 -22.36
N HIS A 236 -22.42 -9.07 -21.94
CA HIS A 236 -21.32 -8.27 -21.38
C HIS A 236 -20.06 -8.41 -22.23
N CYS A 237 -19.32 -7.33 -22.38
CA CYS A 237 -18.13 -7.24 -23.21
C CYS A 237 -16.93 -6.74 -22.41
N PHE A 238 -15.76 -7.27 -22.72
CA PHE A 238 -14.48 -6.97 -22.08
C PHE A 238 -13.42 -6.65 -23.12
N GLN A 239 -12.41 -5.89 -22.72
CA GLN A 239 -11.22 -5.64 -23.53
C GLN A 239 -10.02 -6.41 -22.94
N LEU A 240 -9.80 -7.63 -23.42
CA LEU A 240 -8.63 -8.43 -23.06
C LEU A 240 -7.36 -7.93 -23.77
N PRO A 241 -6.16 -8.28 -23.29
CA PRO A 241 -4.93 -8.08 -24.05
C PRO A 241 -5.03 -8.72 -25.44
N GLN A 242 -4.42 -8.07 -26.44
CA GLN A 242 -4.47 -8.52 -27.82
C GLN A 242 -3.83 -9.90 -27.97
N SER A 243 -4.50 -10.79 -28.73
CA SER A 243 -4.01 -12.14 -29.06
C SER A 243 -3.64 -13.02 -27.84
N ILE A 244 -4.22 -12.75 -26.67
CA ILE A 244 -4.01 -13.56 -25.47
C ILE A 244 -4.86 -14.82 -25.51
N ARG A 245 -4.29 -15.95 -25.06
CA ARG A 245 -5.07 -17.17 -24.84
C ARG A 245 -5.81 -17.08 -23.51
N PHE A 246 -7.10 -17.41 -23.53
CA PHE A 246 -7.95 -17.42 -22.34
C PHE A 246 -8.82 -18.68 -22.28
N GLY A 247 -9.12 -19.12 -21.06
CA GLY A 247 -10.04 -20.20 -20.76
C GLY A 247 -11.44 -19.69 -20.50
N LEU A 248 -12.44 -20.54 -20.74
CA LEU A 248 -13.83 -20.32 -20.38
C LEU A 248 -14.40 -21.58 -19.73
N ILE A 249 -15.07 -21.40 -18.60
CA ILE A 249 -15.84 -22.43 -17.90
C ILE A 249 -17.27 -21.92 -17.78
N ALA A 250 -18.24 -22.72 -18.21
CA ALA A 250 -19.67 -22.39 -18.09
C ALA A 250 -20.39 -23.44 -17.24
N TYR A 251 -21.14 -22.98 -16.25
CA TYR A 251 -21.86 -23.80 -15.28
C TYR A 251 -23.33 -23.39 -15.23
N ASN A 252 -24.23 -24.36 -15.14
CA ASN A 252 -25.67 -24.11 -14.99
C ASN A 252 -26.16 -24.60 -13.64
N ASN A 253 -27.14 -23.88 -13.09
CA ASN A 253 -27.79 -24.24 -11.85
C ASN A 253 -29.32 -24.08 -11.94
N THR A 254 -29.90 -24.38 -13.10
CA THR A 254 -31.33 -24.20 -13.34
C THR A 254 -31.84 -25.18 -14.38
N ASN A 255 -33.12 -25.53 -14.31
CA ASN A 255 -33.75 -26.41 -15.30
C ASN A 255 -34.18 -25.67 -16.59
N ILE A 256 -34.10 -24.34 -16.60
CA ILE A 256 -34.25 -23.50 -17.80
C ILE A 256 -33.02 -23.71 -18.70
N GLN A 257 -33.22 -23.81 -20.02
CA GLN A 257 -32.09 -24.00 -20.93
C GLN A 257 -31.29 -22.71 -21.06
N GLN A 258 -30.03 -22.76 -20.60
CA GLN A 258 -29.08 -21.67 -20.72
C GLN A 258 -28.27 -21.83 -22.00
N THR A 259 -28.11 -20.73 -22.73
CA THR A 259 -27.28 -20.65 -23.94
C THR A 259 -26.26 -19.54 -23.76
N VAL A 260 -24.98 -19.89 -23.80
CA VAL A 260 -23.83 -18.97 -23.71
C VAL A 260 -23.20 -18.85 -25.10
N LYS A 261 -23.26 -17.66 -25.69
CA LYS A 261 -22.60 -17.35 -26.97
C LYS A 261 -21.33 -16.57 -26.71
N VAL A 262 -20.24 -16.97 -27.37
CA VAL A 262 -18.93 -16.34 -27.26
C VAL A 262 -18.65 -15.56 -28.53
N TYR A 263 -18.34 -14.27 -28.38
CA TYR A 263 -17.94 -13.41 -29.49
C TYR A 263 -16.51 -12.92 -29.31
N ILE A 264 -15.74 -12.89 -30.40
CA ILE A 264 -14.38 -12.33 -30.46
C ILE A 264 -14.35 -11.37 -31.65
N ASP A 265 -13.98 -10.12 -31.41
CA ASP A 265 -13.98 -9.04 -32.41
C ASP A 265 -15.32 -8.95 -33.16
N ASP A 266 -16.43 -9.00 -32.40
CA ASP A 266 -17.82 -9.00 -32.86
C ASP A 266 -18.26 -10.24 -33.68
N LEU A 267 -17.36 -11.19 -33.96
CA LEU A 267 -17.70 -12.46 -34.61
C LEU A 267 -18.16 -13.49 -33.58
N LEU A 268 -19.29 -14.15 -33.84
CA LEU A 268 -19.74 -15.30 -33.04
C LEU A 268 -18.81 -16.50 -33.30
N VAL A 269 -18.07 -16.92 -32.28
CA VAL A 269 -17.06 -17.99 -32.41
C VAL A 269 -17.49 -19.31 -31.78
N ASP A 270 -18.41 -19.30 -30.81
CA ASP A 270 -18.96 -20.53 -30.21
C ASP A 270 -20.35 -20.29 -29.62
N THR A 271 -21.13 -21.37 -29.45
CA THR A 271 -22.44 -21.40 -28.78
C THR A 271 -22.54 -22.65 -27.93
N LEU A 272 -22.64 -22.44 -26.61
CA LEU A 272 -22.63 -23.47 -25.59
C LEU A 272 -24.00 -23.52 -24.93
N THR A 273 -24.61 -24.71 -24.89
CA THR A 273 -25.98 -24.87 -24.36
C THR A 273 -26.00 -25.92 -23.28
N GLY A 274 -26.70 -25.65 -22.18
CA GLY A 274 -26.92 -26.63 -21.13
C GLY A 274 -28.15 -26.34 -20.29
N LYS A 275 -28.48 -27.28 -19.40
CA LYS A 275 -29.54 -27.16 -18.40
C LYS A 275 -29.26 -28.12 -17.23
N GLY A 276 -30.00 -27.97 -16.15
CA GLY A 276 -29.89 -28.79 -14.95
C GLY A 276 -29.24 -28.04 -13.79
N GLU A 277 -29.55 -28.48 -12.59
CA GLU A 277 -28.93 -28.00 -11.35
C GLU A 277 -27.54 -28.61 -11.18
N ASN A 278 -26.60 -27.80 -10.73
CA ASN A 278 -25.19 -28.15 -10.57
C ASN A 278 -24.50 -28.82 -11.77
N ASN A 279 -24.73 -28.33 -12.99
CA ASN A 279 -24.26 -28.96 -14.20
C ASN A 279 -23.16 -28.16 -14.92
N LEU A 280 -22.00 -28.80 -15.14
CA LEU A 280 -20.92 -28.23 -15.96
C LEU A 280 -21.32 -28.29 -17.45
N THR A 281 -21.46 -27.13 -18.08
CA THR A 281 -21.83 -27.04 -19.50
C THR A 281 -20.64 -27.28 -20.40
N ALA A 282 -19.52 -26.58 -20.13
CA ALA A 282 -18.33 -26.67 -20.97
C ALA A 282 -17.08 -26.13 -20.28
N THR A 283 -15.92 -26.60 -20.76
CA THR A 283 -14.62 -25.96 -20.57
C THR A 283 -13.97 -25.80 -21.94
N LYS A 284 -13.59 -24.57 -22.29
CA LYS A 284 -13.08 -24.20 -23.62
C LYS A 284 -11.88 -23.26 -23.49
N ALA A 285 -11.11 -23.12 -24.57
CA ALA A 285 -10.03 -22.16 -24.67
C ALA A 285 -10.07 -21.45 -26.02
N TYR A 286 -9.79 -20.15 -26.02
CA TYR A 286 -9.83 -19.29 -27.20
C TYR A 286 -8.63 -18.33 -27.24
N THR A 287 -8.52 -17.54 -28.32
CA THR A 287 -7.52 -16.47 -28.48
C THR A 287 -8.25 -15.15 -28.78
N SER A 288 -7.94 -14.08 -28.05
CA SER A 288 -8.75 -12.84 -27.99
C SER A 288 -8.77 -11.95 -29.24
N GLY A 289 -8.05 -12.28 -30.32
CA GLY A 289 -8.00 -11.42 -31.51
C GLY A 289 -7.46 -10.02 -31.21
N THR A 290 -8.22 -8.96 -31.50
CA THR A 290 -7.90 -7.56 -31.14
C THR A 290 -8.09 -7.26 -29.64
N GLY A 291 -8.70 -8.20 -28.90
CA GLY A 291 -8.95 -8.10 -27.47
C GLY A 291 -10.43 -7.95 -27.10
N LYS A 292 -11.31 -7.61 -28.06
CA LYS A 292 -12.73 -7.43 -27.79
C LYS A 292 -13.42 -8.79 -27.66
N VAL A 293 -13.80 -9.17 -26.43
CA VAL A 293 -14.51 -10.42 -26.15
C VAL A 293 -15.86 -10.11 -25.53
N CYS A 294 -16.93 -10.71 -26.04
CA CYS A 294 -18.27 -10.58 -25.46
C CYS A 294 -18.88 -11.94 -25.15
N ILE A 295 -19.58 -12.02 -24.03
CA ILE A 295 -20.36 -13.18 -23.61
C ILE A 295 -21.82 -12.77 -23.55
N GLU A 296 -22.66 -13.48 -24.30
CA GLU A 296 -24.11 -13.34 -24.27
C GLU A 296 -24.73 -14.58 -23.64
N ILE A 297 -25.64 -14.40 -22.69
CA ILE A 297 -26.32 -15.48 -21.97
C ILE A 297 -27.83 -15.28 -22.11
N THR A 298 -28.52 -16.32 -22.58
CA THR A 298 -29.98 -16.35 -22.70
C THR A 298 -30.56 -17.59 -22.04
N GLY A 299 -31.70 -17.45 -21.37
CA GLY A 299 -32.51 -18.56 -20.84
C GLY A 299 -33.77 -18.73 -21.67
N ASP A 300 -33.99 -19.93 -22.22
CA ASP A 300 -35.08 -20.25 -23.15
C ASP A 300 -35.22 -19.23 -24.29
N GLY A 301 -34.08 -18.76 -24.80
CA GLY A 301 -33.99 -17.79 -25.90
C GLY A 301 -34.24 -16.33 -25.52
N LYS A 302 -34.47 -16.02 -24.23
CA LYS A 302 -34.62 -14.64 -23.74
C LYS A 302 -33.34 -14.17 -23.06
N PRO A 303 -32.94 -12.89 -23.21
CA PRO A 303 -31.81 -12.32 -22.49
C PRO A 303 -31.92 -12.51 -20.97
N CYS A 304 -30.83 -12.94 -20.32
CA CYS A 304 -30.75 -12.99 -18.87
C CYS A 304 -30.40 -11.61 -18.29
N LYS A 305 -30.78 -11.37 -17.03
CA LYS A 305 -30.11 -10.34 -16.24
C LYS A 305 -28.73 -10.83 -15.85
N LEU A 306 -27.71 -9.99 -15.98
CA LEU A 306 -26.33 -10.33 -15.66
C LEU A 306 -25.85 -9.53 -14.45
N CYS A 307 -25.01 -10.17 -13.63
CA CYS A 307 -24.15 -9.53 -12.64
C CYS A 307 -22.73 -10.02 -12.91
N TYR A 308 -21.77 -9.11 -13.03
CA TYR A 308 -20.43 -9.45 -13.47
C TYR A 308 -19.35 -8.79 -12.62
N PHE A 309 -18.18 -9.41 -12.65
CA PHE A 309 -16.92 -8.87 -12.17
C PHE A 309 -15.81 -9.25 -13.15
N ASP A 310 -14.99 -8.28 -13.58
CA ASP A 310 -13.84 -8.53 -14.45
C ASP A 310 -12.62 -7.74 -14.00
N ASN A 311 -11.50 -8.41 -13.79
CA ASN A 311 -10.22 -7.79 -13.46
C ASN A 311 -9.22 -8.03 -14.58
N ILE A 312 -9.02 -6.98 -15.37
CA ILE A 312 -8.15 -7.02 -16.55
C ILE A 312 -6.81 -6.38 -16.20
N LEU A 313 -5.83 -7.22 -15.93
CA LEU A 313 -4.45 -6.81 -15.69
C LEU A 313 -3.61 -7.06 -16.94
N ASP A 314 -3.00 -6.02 -17.48
CA ASP A 314 -2.12 -6.15 -18.63
C ASP A 314 -0.83 -6.92 -18.26
N GLY A 315 -0.51 -7.97 -19.02
CA GLY A 315 0.67 -8.83 -18.77
C GLY A 315 0.66 -9.68 -17.49
N LYS A 316 -0.47 -9.79 -16.77
CA LYS A 316 -0.60 -10.58 -15.51
C LYS A 316 -1.84 -11.50 -15.56
N PRO A 317 -1.99 -12.44 -14.60
CA PRO A 317 -3.21 -13.25 -14.51
C PRO A 317 -4.46 -12.38 -14.30
N GLY A 318 -5.49 -12.61 -15.12
CA GLY A 318 -6.78 -11.94 -15.04
C GLY A 318 -7.94 -12.93 -14.95
N ILE A 319 -9.07 -12.44 -14.46
CA ILE A 319 -10.30 -13.22 -14.29
C ILE A 319 -11.53 -12.39 -14.63
N ALA A 320 -12.54 -13.01 -15.23
CA ALA A 320 -13.88 -12.45 -15.32
C ALA A 320 -14.92 -13.51 -14.91
N THR A 321 -15.95 -13.08 -14.19
CA THR A 321 -17.08 -13.90 -13.77
C THR A 321 -18.37 -13.20 -14.18
N ILE A 322 -19.29 -13.94 -14.78
CA ILE A 322 -20.63 -13.46 -15.15
C ILE A 322 -21.63 -14.43 -14.57
N GLY A 323 -22.47 -13.96 -13.66
CA GLY A 323 -23.66 -14.66 -13.19
C GLY A 323 -24.89 -14.19 -13.95
N ALA A 324 -25.78 -15.12 -14.30
CA ALA A 324 -27.02 -14.87 -15.01
C ALA A 324 -28.24 -15.26 -14.15
N GLU A 325 -29.33 -14.53 -14.32
CA GLU A 325 -30.64 -14.78 -13.70
C GLU A 325 -31.75 -14.62 -14.75
N ASN A 326 -32.67 -15.57 -14.79
CA ASN A 326 -33.89 -15.51 -15.61
C ASN A 326 -35.16 -15.21 -14.80
N GLY A 327 -35.09 -15.34 -13.48
CA GLY A 327 -36.21 -15.10 -12.57
C GLY A 327 -36.17 -13.73 -11.86
N THR A 328 -36.84 -13.68 -10.71
CA THR A 328 -36.99 -12.48 -9.88
C THR A 328 -36.23 -12.60 -8.55
N LYS A 329 -35.36 -13.61 -8.40
CA LYS A 329 -34.63 -13.87 -7.16
C LYS A 329 -33.38 -13.00 -7.02
N ASP A 330 -32.93 -12.42 -8.14
CA ASP A 330 -31.75 -11.55 -8.25
C ASP A 330 -30.50 -12.14 -7.56
N ASN A 331 -30.33 -13.47 -7.65
CA ASN A 331 -29.19 -14.19 -7.07
C ASN A 331 -28.11 -14.55 -8.11
N TYR A 332 -28.42 -14.37 -9.39
CA TYR A 332 -27.50 -14.49 -10.54
C TYR A 332 -26.78 -15.84 -10.64
N ASN A 333 -27.45 -16.92 -10.24
CA ASN A 333 -26.84 -18.24 -10.18
C ASN A 333 -27.37 -19.25 -11.21
N ASP A 334 -28.34 -18.88 -12.06
CA ASP A 334 -28.92 -19.78 -13.07
C ASP A 334 -27.87 -20.28 -14.07
N CYS A 335 -26.96 -19.40 -14.48
CA CYS A 335 -25.75 -19.72 -15.24
C CYS A 335 -24.58 -18.89 -14.71
N VAL A 336 -23.40 -19.49 -14.56
CA VAL A 336 -22.17 -18.79 -14.20
C VAL A 336 -21.09 -19.10 -15.24
N VAL A 337 -20.51 -18.06 -15.81
CA VAL A 337 -19.41 -18.15 -16.77
C VAL A 337 -18.16 -17.53 -16.15
N MET A 338 -17.06 -18.27 -16.13
CA MET A 338 -15.75 -17.82 -15.65
C MET A 338 -14.74 -17.83 -16.79
N LEU A 339 -13.97 -16.75 -16.91
CA LEU A 339 -12.87 -16.61 -17.85
C LEU A 339 -11.56 -16.40 -17.10
N ASN A 340 -10.48 -17.00 -17.57
CA ASN A 340 -9.15 -16.83 -16.97
C ASN A 340 -8.04 -16.74 -18.03
N TRP A 341 -7.04 -15.89 -17.82
CA TRP A 341 -5.90 -15.70 -18.73
C TRP A 341 -4.66 -15.23 -17.95
N PRO A 342 -3.44 -15.26 -18.55
CA PRO A 342 -3.10 -16.02 -19.76
C PRO A 342 -3.19 -17.53 -19.50
N LEU A 343 -3.65 -18.28 -20.49
CA LEU A 343 -3.35 -19.71 -20.58
C LEU A 343 -2.01 -19.90 -21.29
N VAL A 344 -1.18 -20.81 -20.78
CA VAL A 344 0.09 -21.21 -21.43
C VAL A 344 -0.19 -22.00 -22.71
#